data_AF-A0A351J0P1-F1
#
_entry.id   AF-A0A351J0P1-F1
#
_cell.length_a   1.000
_cell.length_b   1.000
_cell.length_c   1.000
_cell.angle_alpha   90.00
_cell.angle_beta   90.00
_cell.angle_gamma   90.00
#
_symmetry.space_group_name_H-M   'P 1'
#
loop_
_entity.id
_entity.type
_entity.pdbx_description
1 polymer ?
#
loop_
_entity_poly.entity_id
_entity_poly.type
_entity_poly.pdbx_seq_one_letter_code
_entity_poly.pdbx_strand_id
1 'polypeptide(L)'
;MCEVNQEKIRKKAVAAFECRYYYEDLGPFRVFYNAKEVLLDALINETDHVSYQNIDRFAAGNGQLQSALKKIIKNRFGGIEKIDGFATDDPILPEELQAWVKNIRVTRTNTGLDVCLGVEGVFDLYKTFGKDGQDHIKNISVSKDTVFVCRDQMVGYQETYFSLALKSESLSIAIYSMPNNLPIKGTALLGVSVWKDNVLYMENASKYMDITPFVSGLRS
;
A
#
# COMPACT_ATOMS: atom_id res chain seq x y z
N MET A 1 31.50 47.57 0.97
CA MET A 1 30.04 47.39 0.83
C MET A 1 29.83 45.95 0.41
N CYS A 2 29.17 45.17 1.27
CA CYS A 2 29.02 43.73 1.10
C CYS A 2 28.15 43.41 -0.12
N GLU A 3 28.72 42.68 -1.07
CA GLU A 3 27.98 42.01 -2.12
C GLU A 3 27.17 40.89 -1.47
N VAL A 4 25.84 41.00 -1.57
CA VAL A 4 24.93 39.97 -1.12
C VAL A 4 25.12 38.77 -2.04
N ASN A 5 25.84 37.77 -1.53
CA ASN A 5 26.01 36.47 -2.14
C ASN A 5 24.59 35.90 -2.34
N GLN A 6 24.12 35.90 -3.60
CA GLN A 6 22.86 35.26 -3.99
C GLN A 6 23.06 33.75 -3.94
N GLU A 7 23.21 33.25 -2.71
CA GLU A 7 23.16 31.84 -2.40
C GLU A 7 21.82 31.35 -2.92
N LYS A 8 21.90 30.46 -3.91
CA LYS A 8 20.79 29.76 -4.53
C LYS A 8 19.86 29.25 -3.44
N ILE A 9 18.81 30.01 -3.17
CA ILE A 9 17.58 29.50 -2.57
C ILE A 9 17.04 28.52 -3.63
N ARG A 10 17.53 27.27 -3.58
CA ARG A 10 16.90 26.13 -4.25
C ARG A 10 15.53 25.99 -3.62
N LYS A 11 14.56 26.76 -4.12
CA LYS A 11 13.15 26.46 -3.91
C LYS A 11 12.97 25.02 -4.38
N LYS A 12 12.80 24.10 -3.43
CA LYS A 12 12.30 22.75 -3.68
C LYS A 12 10.89 22.97 -4.24
N ALA A 13 10.79 23.11 -5.56
CA ALA A 13 9.51 23.09 -6.23
C ALA A 13 8.97 21.68 -6.05
N VAL A 14 8.00 21.54 -5.14
CA VAL A 14 7.18 20.34 -5.04
C VAL A 14 6.32 20.35 -6.31
N ALA A 15 6.74 19.61 -7.33
CA ALA A 15 5.90 19.37 -8.49
C ALA A 15 4.71 18.53 -8.01
N ALA A 16 3.53 19.12 -8.00
CA ALA A 16 2.29 18.37 -7.87
C ALA A 16 2.14 17.54 -9.14
N PHE A 17 2.45 16.25 -9.05
CA PHE A 17 2.26 15.28 -10.13
C PHE A 17 0.76 15.05 -10.32
N GLU A 18 0.11 15.91 -11.11
CA GLU A 18 -1.28 15.71 -11.49
C GLU A 18 -1.34 14.82 -12.74
N CYS A 19 -0.89 13.57 -12.58
CA CYS A 19 -1.18 12.55 -13.58
C CYS A 19 -2.67 12.20 -13.45
N ARG A 20 -3.51 13.02 -14.11
CA ARG A 20 -4.96 13.01 -13.97
C ARG A 20 -5.61 11.69 -14.40
N TYR A 21 -4.90 10.86 -15.18
CA TYR A 21 -5.45 9.62 -15.74
C TYR A 21 -4.40 8.51 -15.91
N TYR A 22 -3.68 8.16 -14.85
CA TYR A 22 -2.79 7.00 -14.89
C TYR A 22 -3.15 5.98 -13.82
N TYR A 23 -3.56 4.79 -14.29
CA TYR A 23 -3.92 3.64 -13.48
C TYR A 23 -3.26 2.40 -14.09
N GLU A 24 -2.21 1.90 -13.45
CA GLU A 24 -1.67 0.57 -13.75
C GLU A 24 -1.95 -0.31 -12.53
N ASP A 25 -2.45 -1.51 -12.77
CA ASP A 25 -2.69 -2.47 -11.71
C ASP A 25 -1.36 -3.12 -11.29
N LEU A 26 -0.87 -2.77 -10.09
CA LEU A 26 0.25 -3.46 -9.44
C LEU A 26 -0.13 -4.89 -9.00
N GLY A 27 -1.36 -5.31 -9.28
CA GLY A 27 -1.95 -6.55 -8.86
C GLY A 27 -1.89 -6.65 -7.34
N PRO A 28 -1.33 -7.74 -6.79
CA PRO A 28 -1.33 -7.95 -5.35
C PRO A 28 -0.36 -7.04 -4.59
N PHE A 29 0.60 -6.40 -5.26
CA PHE A 29 1.56 -5.50 -4.62
C PHE A 29 1.02 -4.10 -4.38
N ARG A 30 -0.18 -3.77 -4.87
CA ARG A 30 -0.77 -2.42 -4.76
C ARG A 30 -0.92 -1.90 -3.32
N VAL A 31 -0.95 -2.80 -2.34
CA VAL A 31 -1.04 -2.44 -0.93
C VAL A 31 0.33 -2.03 -0.34
N PHE A 32 1.44 -2.42 -0.98
CA PHE A 32 2.81 -2.14 -0.54
C PHE A 32 3.50 -1.03 -1.33
N TYR A 33 2.83 -0.49 -2.36
CA TYR A 33 3.42 0.47 -3.29
C TYR A 33 2.37 1.37 -3.92
N ASN A 34 2.75 2.62 -4.18
CA ASN A 34 2.02 3.52 -5.05
C ASN A 34 2.53 3.39 -6.50
N ALA A 35 1.67 3.01 -7.44
CA ALA A 35 2.06 2.85 -8.85
C ALA A 35 2.70 4.11 -9.45
N LYS A 36 2.24 5.31 -9.04
CA LYS A 36 2.80 6.59 -9.46
C LYS A 36 4.22 6.81 -8.91
N GLU A 37 4.47 6.40 -7.67
CA GLU A 37 5.82 6.47 -7.07
C GLU A 37 6.78 5.48 -7.73
N VAL A 38 6.35 4.23 -7.95
CA VAL A 38 7.16 3.20 -8.64
C VAL A 38 7.58 3.69 -10.02
N LEU A 39 6.64 4.32 -10.75
CA LEU A 39 6.91 4.92 -12.04
C LEU A 39 7.89 6.09 -11.93
N LEU A 40 7.65 7.02 -11.01
CA LEU A 40 8.48 8.20 -10.80
C LEU A 40 9.92 7.84 -10.43
N ASP A 41 10.11 6.93 -9.48
CA ASP A 41 11.43 6.44 -9.06
C ASP A 41 12.21 5.85 -10.23
N ALA A 42 11.56 5.04 -11.05
CA ALA A 42 12.24 4.40 -12.17
C ALA A 42 12.61 5.40 -13.28
N LEU A 43 11.73 6.35 -13.59
CA LEU A 43 12.00 7.37 -14.61
C LEU A 43 13.19 8.27 -14.23
N ILE A 44 13.28 8.64 -12.95
CA ILE A 44 14.40 9.43 -12.42
C ILE A 44 15.72 8.66 -12.55
N ASN A 45 15.70 7.34 -12.35
CA ASN A 45 16.91 6.51 -12.35
C ASN A 45 17.32 6.01 -13.75
N GLU A 46 16.40 5.93 -14.72
CA GLU A 46 16.68 5.43 -16.08
C GLU A 46 17.04 6.54 -17.09
N THR A 47 16.76 7.82 -16.81
CA THR A 47 16.95 8.90 -17.79
C THR A 47 17.52 10.18 -17.17
N ASP A 48 18.66 10.64 -17.68
CA ASP A 48 19.34 11.89 -17.27
C ASP A 48 18.51 13.18 -17.53
N HIS A 49 17.35 13.06 -18.19
CA HIS A 49 16.50 14.17 -18.62
C HIS A 49 15.13 14.23 -17.92
N VAL A 50 14.78 13.24 -17.10
CA VAL A 50 13.53 13.29 -16.32
C VAL A 50 13.83 13.84 -14.94
N SER A 51 13.44 15.09 -14.73
CA SER A 51 13.32 15.69 -13.41
C SER A 51 11.86 15.71 -12.98
N TYR A 52 11.62 15.85 -11.67
CA TYR A 52 10.27 16.10 -11.13
C TYR A 52 9.52 17.23 -11.86
N GLN A 53 10.23 18.17 -12.49
CA GLN A 53 9.65 19.34 -13.16
C GLN A 53 9.15 19.08 -14.60
N ASN A 54 9.61 18.01 -15.26
CA ASN A 54 9.30 17.76 -16.69
C ASN A 54 8.51 16.47 -16.92
N ILE A 55 8.06 15.81 -15.86
CA ILE A 55 7.39 14.51 -15.95
C ILE A 55 6.05 14.58 -16.70
N ASP A 56 5.32 15.71 -16.64
CA ASP A 56 4.07 15.89 -17.38
C ASP A 56 4.27 15.91 -18.90
N ARG A 57 5.42 16.44 -19.37
CA ARG A 57 5.79 16.42 -20.80
C ARG A 57 6.19 15.02 -21.25
N PHE A 58 6.87 14.27 -20.38
CA PHE A 58 7.17 12.86 -20.62
C PHE A 58 5.88 12.02 -20.66
N ALA A 59 4.89 12.36 -19.82
CA ALA A 59 3.62 11.68 -19.75
C ALA A 59 2.67 11.91 -20.93
N ALA A 60 2.88 12.96 -21.72
CA ALA A 60 2.14 13.17 -22.97
C ALA A 60 2.33 12.03 -24.00
N GLY A 61 3.39 11.22 -23.87
CA GLY A 61 3.69 10.04 -24.70
C GLY A 61 3.20 8.70 -24.14
N ASN A 62 2.00 8.64 -23.55
CA ASN A 62 1.36 7.53 -22.81
C ASN A 62 1.83 6.07 -23.08
N GLY A 63 2.04 5.67 -24.35
CA GLY A 63 2.49 4.31 -24.69
C GLY A 63 3.87 3.95 -24.16
N GLN A 64 4.83 4.89 -24.17
CA GLN A 64 6.19 4.63 -23.67
C GLN A 64 6.21 4.47 -22.14
N LEU A 65 5.39 5.25 -21.43
CA LEU A 65 5.21 5.14 -19.98
C LEU A 65 4.63 3.81 -19.54
N GLN A 66 3.58 3.34 -20.21
CA GLN A 66 2.96 2.05 -19.89
C GLN A 66 3.94 0.90 -20.13
N SER A 67 4.69 0.93 -21.23
CA SER A 67 5.73 -0.07 -21.50
C SER A 67 6.87 -0.03 -20.48
N ALA A 68 7.33 1.16 -20.10
CA ALA A 68 8.34 1.32 -19.06
C ALA A 68 7.83 0.76 -17.73
N LEU A 69 6.61 1.13 -17.29
CA LEU A 69 6.08 0.62 -16.02
C LEU A 69 5.90 -0.89 -16.02
N LYS A 70 5.39 -1.48 -17.10
CA LYS A 70 5.28 -2.94 -17.21
C LYS A 70 6.64 -3.63 -17.05
N LYS A 71 7.68 -3.05 -17.65
CA LYS A 71 9.06 -3.53 -17.50
C LYS A 71 9.56 -3.37 -16.06
N ILE A 72 9.29 -2.23 -15.42
CA ILE A 72 9.67 -1.95 -14.03
C ILE A 72 8.97 -2.90 -13.06
N ILE A 73 7.65 -3.08 -13.19
CA ILE A 73 6.86 -4.05 -12.42
C ILE A 73 7.41 -5.45 -12.62
N LYS A 74 7.66 -5.86 -13.88
CA LYS A 74 8.26 -7.15 -14.17
C LYS A 74 9.65 -7.31 -13.55
N ASN A 75 10.49 -6.28 -13.59
CA ASN A 75 11.84 -6.34 -13.03
C ASN A 75 11.82 -6.35 -11.50
N ARG A 76 10.95 -5.54 -10.88
CA ARG A 76 10.86 -5.39 -9.43
C ARG A 76 10.14 -6.58 -8.78
N PHE A 77 9.19 -7.20 -9.47
CA PHE A 77 8.32 -8.24 -8.90
C PHE A 77 8.37 -9.60 -9.61
N GLY A 78 9.07 -9.72 -10.73
CA GLY A 78 9.03 -10.93 -11.59
C GLY A 78 9.68 -12.17 -10.99
N GLY A 79 10.51 -12.02 -9.96
CA GLY A 79 11.11 -13.13 -9.21
C GLY A 79 10.40 -13.50 -7.91
N ILE A 80 9.28 -12.83 -7.59
CA ILE A 80 8.54 -13.08 -6.35
C ILE A 80 7.53 -14.20 -6.61
N GLU A 81 7.65 -15.29 -5.84
CA GLU A 81 6.66 -16.35 -5.81
C GLU A 81 5.37 -15.84 -5.16
N LYS A 82 4.22 -16.18 -5.73
CA LYS A 82 2.91 -15.73 -5.24
C LYS A 82 2.08 -16.94 -4.90
N ILE A 83 1.64 -17.01 -3.64
CA ILE A 83 0.78 -18.09 -3.15
C ILE A 83 -0.56 -17.47 -2.78
N ASP A 84 -1.60 -17.83 -3.54
CA ASP A 84 -2.96 -17.32 -3.38
C ASP A 84 -3.83 -18.36 -2.64
N GLY A 85 -4.24 -18.03 -1.42
CA GLY A 85 -5.09 -18.84 -0.56
C GLY A 85 -6.53 -18.33 -0.49
N PHE A 86 -6.97 -17.37 -1.30
CA PHE A 86 -8.33 -16.83 -1.21
C PHE A 86 -9.43 -17.85 -1.55
N ALA A 87 -9.11 -18.84 -2.38
CA ALA A 87 -10.05 -19.88 -2.82
C ALA A 87 -9.94 -21.19 -2.03
N THR A 88 -8.94 -21.32 -1.15
CA THR A 88 -8.76 -22.51 -0.30
C THR A 88 -9.44 -22.29 1.04
N ASP A 89 -9.82 -23.38 1.73
CA ASP A 89 -10.30 -23.28 3.12
C ASP A 89 -9.13 -23.33 4.11
N ASP A 90 -8.12 -24.14 3.83
CA ASP A 90 -6.95 -24.32 4.70
C ASP A 90 -6.02 -23.10 4.69
N PRO A 91 -5.43 -22.75 5.86
CA PRO A 91 -4.38 -21.74 6.00
C PRO A 91 -3.13 -22.04 5.15
N ILE A 92 -2.67 -21.07 4.35
CA ILE A 92 -1.44 -21.21 3.53
C ILE A 92 -0.19 -20.58 4.16
N LEU A 93 -0.34 -19.76 5.20
CA LEU A 93 0.81 -19.11 5.84
C LEU A 93 1.63 -20.13 6.66
N PRO A 94 2.97 -20.07 6.62
CA PRO A 94 3.84 -20.75 7.57
C PRO A 94 3.44 -20.45 9.04
N GLU A 95 3.59 -21.41 9.96
CA GLU A 95 3.14 -21.29 11.36
C GLU A 95 3.61 -20.01 12.06
N GLU A 96 4.86 -19.60 11.82
CA GLU A 96 5.42 -18.36 12.35
C GLU A 96 4.65 -17.11 11.88
N LEU A 97 4.23 -17.08 10.61
CA LEU A 97 3.49 -15.97 10.01
C LEU A 97 2.02 -16.00 10.44
N GLN A 98 1.45 -17.20 10.62
CA GLN A 98 0.12 -17.35 11.21
C GLN A 98 0.05 -16.73 12.61
N ALA A 99 1.08 -16.97 13.44
CA ALA A 99 1.13 -16.41 14.78
C ALA A 99 1.11 -14.88 14.76
N TRP A 100 1.75 -14.24 13.78
CA TRP A 100 1.66 -12.78 13.61
C TRP A 100 0.27 -12.33 13.19
N VAL A 101 -0.33 -12.95 12.18
CA VAL A 101 -1.67 -12.55 11.71
C VAL A 101 -2.71 -12.70 12.82
N LYS A 102 -2.62 -13.76 13.65
CA LYS A 102 -3.48 -13.97 14.82
C LYS A 102 -3.33 -12.90 15.91
N ASN A 103 -2.21 -12.17 15.94
CA ASN A 103 -1.94 -11.10 16.89
C ASN A 103 -2.35 -9.70 16.38
N ILE A 104 -2.90 -9.61 15.16
CA ILE A 104 -3.45 -8.35 14.67
C ILE A 104 -4.67 -8.00 15.52
N ARG A 105 -4.65 -6.82 16.13
CA ARG A 105 -5.71 -6.31 17.00
C ARG A 105 -6.44 -5.18 16.30
N VAL A 106 -7.74 -5.10 16.57
CA VAL A 106 -8.61 -4.07 16.02
C VAL A 106 -9.51 -3.53 17.11
N THR A 107 -9.71 -2.21 17.12
CA THR A 107 -10.65 -1.52 18.00
C THR A 107 -11.53 -0.62 17.15
N ARG A 108 -12.84 -0.84 17.22
CA ARG A 108 -13.78 0.13 16.65
C ARG A 108 -13.94 1.27 17.64
N THR A 109 -13.67 2.47 17.18
CA THR A 109 -13.91 3.70 17.95
C THR A 109 -15.20 4.36 17.46
N ASN A 110 -15.71 5.31 18.22
CA ASN A 110 -16.89 6.09 17.79
C ASN A 110 -16.66 6.80 16.46
N THR A 111 -15.41 7.13 16.17
CA THR A 111 -14.99 7.89 15.00
C THR A 111 -14.28 7.03 13.96
N GLY A 112 -14.11 5.72 14.13
CA GLY A 112 -13.20 5.01 13.22
C GLY A 112 -12.88 3.56 13.50
N LEU A 113 -11.78 3.12 12.90
CA LEU A 113 -11.20 1.79 13.01
C LEU A 113 -9.72 1.90 13.32
N ASP A 114 -9.31 1.47 14.51
CA ASP A 114 -7.92 1.46 14.94
C ASP A 114 -7.36 0.06 14.81
N VAL A 115 -6.19 -0.07 14.18
CA VAL A 115 -5.55 -1.35 13.89
C VAL A 115 -4.14 -1.37 14.46
N CYS A 116 -3.79 -2.46 15.13
CA CYS A 116 -2.44 -2.76 15.57
C CYS A 116 -1.99 -4.07 14.89
N LEU A 117 -0.92 -4.01 14.09
CA LEU A 117 -0.41 -5.16 13.34
C LEU A 117 0.45 -6.12 14.18
N GLY A 118 0.78 -5.76 15.43
CA GLY A 118 1.50 -6.63 16.35
C GLY A 118 2.96 -6.91 15.97
N VAL A 119 3.54 -6.09 15.08
CA VAL A 119 4.94 -6.20 14.62
C VAL A 119 5.80 -5.10 15.25
N GLU A 120 7.11 -5.33 15.30
CA GLU A 120 8.10 -4.37 15.81
C GLU A 120 9.26 -4.24 14.82
N GLY A 121 9.75 -3.01 14.64
CA GLY A 121 10.85 -2.72 13.74
C GLY A 121 10.74 -1.36 13.07
N VAL A 122 11.50 -1.19 11.98
CA VAL A 122 11.44 0.00 11.13
C VAL A 122 10.81 -0.38 9.80
N PHE A 123 9.78 0.37 9.40
CA PHE A 123 8.98 0.06 8.22
C PHE A 123 8.69 1.33 7.41
N ASP A 124 8.45 1.16 6.13
CA ASP A 124 7.66 2.10 5.34
C ASP A 124 6.18 1.78 5.54
N LEU A 125 5.39 2.80 5.86
CA LEU A 125 3.94 2.72 6.01
C LEU A 125 3.27 3.09 4.69
N TYR A 126 2.40 2.22 4.20
CA TYR A 126 1.49 2.49 3.10
C TYR A 126 0.05 2.34 3.60
N LYS A 127 -0.72 3.41 3.52
CA LYS A 127 -2.08 3.41 4.06
C LYS A 127 -3.02 4.12 3.11
N THR A 128 -4.07 3.44 2.67
CA THR A 128 -5.00 3.99 1.69
C THR A 128 -6.31 4.40 2.36
N PHE A 129 -6.76 5.63 2.08
CA PHE A 129 -8.05 6.17 2.50
C PHE A 129 -8.87 6.51 1.26
N GLY A 130 -9.97 5.78 1.05
CA GLY A 130 -10.81 5.99 -0.13
C GLY A 130 -10.16 5.54 -1.44
N LYS A 131 -10.66 6.06 -2.56
CA LYS A 131 -10.32 5.55 -3.91
C LYS A 131 -8.94 5.99 -4.42
N ASP A 132 -8.43 7.15 -4.00
CA ASP A 132 -7.32 7.81 -4.70
C ASP A 132 -6.15 8.24 -3.79
N GLY A 133 -6.29 8.16 -2.46
CA GLY A 133 -5.30 8.65 -1.51
C GLY A 133 -4.55 7.52 -0.78
N GLN A 134 -3.24 7.41 -1.02
CA GLN A 134 -2.36 6.56 -0.21
C GLN A 134 -1.34 7.44 0.52
N ASP A 135 -1.38 7.42 1.84
CA ASP A 135 -0.32 7.94 2.68
C ASP A 135 0.87 7.00 2.59
N HIS A 136 2.05 7.58 2.33
CA HIS A 136 3.32 6.89 2.37
C HIS A 136 4.25 7.63 3.34
N ILE A 137 4.61 6.96 4.44
CA ILE A 137 5.56 7.47 5.43
C ILE A 137 6.75 6.52 5.51
N LYS A 138 7.95 7.02 5.20
CA LYS A 138 9.18 6.21 5.16
C LYS A 138 9.84 6.11 6.54
N ASN A 139 10.45 4.95 6.81
CA ASN A 139 11.28 4.71 7.99
C ASN A 139 10.62 5.04 9.34
N ILE A 140 9.36 4.63 9.53
CA ILE A 140 8.69 4.75 10.82
C ILE A 140 9.15 3.65 11.77
N SER A 141 9.41 4.00 13.03
CA SER A 141 9.62 3.01 14.10
C SER A 141 8.26 2.56 14.64
N VAL A 142 8.05 1.24 14.63
CA VAL A 142 6.80 0.59 15.05
C VAL A 142 7.12 -0.36 16.19
N SER A 143 6.31 -0.32 17.24
CA SER A 143 6.28 -1.31 18.32
C SER A 143 5.07 -2.24 18.18
N LYS A 144 5.07 -3.36 18.91
CA LYS A 144 3.94 -4.32 18.94
C LYS A 144 2.61 -3.72 19.40
N ASP A 145 2.63 -2.55 20.03
CA ASP A 145 1.45 -1.82 20.52
C ASP A 145 1.15 -0.57 19.70
N THR A 146 1.86 -0.32 18.60
CA THR A 146 1.59 0.82 17.73
C THR A 146 0.24 0.65 17.05
N VAL A 147 -0.60 1.68 17.20
CA VAL A 147 -1.95 1.74 16.64
C VAL A 147 -2.00 2.69 15.45
N PHE A 148 -2.58 2.22 14.37
CA PHE A 148 -2.86 2.98 13.16
C PHE A 148 -4.36 3.18 13.03
N VAL A 149 -4.80 4.42 13.07
CA VAL A 149 -6.16 4.78 12.64
C VAL A 149 -6.28 4.38 11.17
N CYS A 150 -7.19 3.50 10.78
CA CYS A 150 -7.35 3.01 9.40
C CYS A 150 -8.61 3.55 8.73
N ARG A 151 -9.63 3.86 9.52
CA ARG A 151 -10.85 4.55 9.08
C ARG A 151 -11.11 5.69 10.05
N ASP A 152 -11.49 6.85 9.52
CA ASP A 152 -11.90 8.01 10.30
C ASP A 152 -13.19 8.57 9.69
N GLN A 153 -14.24 8.65 10.49
CA GLN A 153 -15.57 9.15 10.14
C GLN A 153 -15.57 10.62 9.75
N MET A 154 -14.53 11.35 10.13
CA MET A 154 -14.33 12.74 9.74
C MET A 154 -13.75 12.88 8.32
N VAL A 155 -13.31 11.78 7.69
CA VAL A 155 -12.69 11.75 6.35
C VAL A 155 -13.61 11.06 5.34
N GLY A 156 -13.89 11.71 4.21
CA GLY A 156 -14.75 11.17 3.15
C GLY A 156 -14.25 9.82 2.59
N TYR A 157 -15.17 9.00 2.04
CA TYR A 157 -14.91 7.67 1.42
C TYR A 157 -14.55 6.50 2.37
N GLN A 158 -14.61 6.70 3.68
CA GLN A 158 -14.38 5.66 4.70
C GLN A 158 -15.28 4.40 4.63
N GLU A 159 -16.34 4.44 3.84
CA GLU A 159 -17.31 3.35 3.72
C GLU A 159 -16.98 2.39 2.56
N THR A 160 -15.98 2.65 1.71
CA THR A 160 -15.77 1.84 0.50
C THR A 160 -14.59 0.89 0.57
N TYR A 161 -13.43 1.35 1.05
CA TYR A 161 -12.23 0.52 1.10
C TYR A 161 -11.17 1.13 2.04
N PHE A 162 -10.33 0.29 2.63
CA PHE A 162 -9.11 0.67 3.33
C PHE A 162 -8.00 -0.34 3.08
N SER A 163 -6.75 0.11 3.19
CA SER A 163 -5.60 -0.78 3.38
C SER A 163 -4.59 -0.17 4.35
N LEU A 164 -3.90 -1.03 5.08
CA LEU A 164 -2.76 -0.70 5.91
C LEU A 164 -1.66 -1.72 5.60
N ALA A 165 -0.49 -1.25 5.23
CA ALA A 165 0.68 -2.07 5.00
C ALA A 165 1.91 -1.47 5.66
N LEU A 166 2.71 -2.35 6.26
CA LEU A 166 4.06 -2.07 6.73
C LEU A 166 5.02 -2.87 5.87
N LYS A 167 6.00 -2.19 5.28
CA LYS A 167 6.96 -2.77 4.36
C LYS A 167 8.37 -2.56 4.89
N SER A 168 9.15 -3.63 5.00
CA SER A 168 10.60 -3.57 5.22
C SER A 168 11.32 -4.41 4.15
N GLU A 169 12.64 -4.54 4.25
CA GLU A 169 13.40 -5.44 3.36
C GLU A 169 13.20 -6.92 3.72
N SER A 170 13.09 -7.23 5.01
CA SER A 170 12.99 -8.62 5.50
C SER A 170 11.55 -9.11 5.63
N LEU A 171 10.59 -8.20 5.84
CA LEU A 171 9.21 -8.54 6.10
C LEU A 171 8.27 -7.41 5.69
N SER A 172 7.24 -7.74 4.93
CA SER A 172 6.12 -6.82 4.71
C SER A 172 4.81 -7.50 5.05
N ILE A 173 3.91 -6.77 5.70
CA ILE A 173 2.57 -7.23 6.07
C ILE A 173 1.55 -6.19 5.68
N ALA A 174 0.43 -6.63 5.11
CA ALA A 174 -0.68 -5.79 4.76
C ALA A 174 -2.01 -6.41 5.18
N ILE A 175 -2.94 -5.57 5.59
CA ILE A 175 -4.37 -5.89 5.63
C ILE A 175 -5.12 -4.93 4.73
N TYR A 176 -6.16 -5.42 4.06
CA TYR A 176 -6.93 -4.61 3.13
C TYR A 176 -8.34 -5.16 2.97
N SER A 177 -9.32 -4.26 2.91
CA SER A 177 -10.68 -4.66 2.61
C SER A 177 -10.81 -5.02 1.13
N MET A 178 -11.65 -5.99 0.81
CA MET A 178 -12.02 -6.36 -0.55
C MET A 178 -13.55 -6.49 -0.66
N PRO A 179 -14.15 -6.18 -1.81
CA PRO A 179 -15.53 -6.58 -2.07
C PRO A 179 -15.64 -8.11 -2.00
N ASN A 180 -16.69 -8.63 -1.36
CA ASN A 180 -16.95 -10.05 -1.36
C ASN A 180 -17.62 -10.47 -2.67
N ASN A 181 -16.85 -11.17 -3.51
CA ASN A 181 -17.36 -11.75 -4.75
C ASN A 181 -17.90 -13.18 -4.56
N LEU A 182 -17.99 -13.68 -3.31
CA LEU A 182 -18.57 -14.98 -2.97
C LEU A 182 -20.12 -14.92 -2.95
N PRO A 183 -20.83 -16.06 -2.87
CA PRO A 183 -22.30 -16.12 -3.01
C PRO A 183 -23.09 -15.26 -2.00
N ILE A 184 -22.50 -14.95 -0.84
CA ILE A 184 -23.08 -14.06 0.16
C ILE A 184 -22.76 -12.61 -0.22
N LYS A 185 -23.65 -12.01 -1.01
CA LYS A 185 -23.56 -10.61 -1.43
C LYS A 185 -23.72 -9.66 -0.23
N GLY A 186 -22.93 -8.57 -0.20
CA GLY A 186 -23.12 -7.43 0.71
C GLY A 186 -22.24 -7.40 1.97
N THR A 187 -21.37 -8.39 2.18
CA THR A 187 -20.30 -8.33 3.19
C THR A 187 -18.98 -7.96 2.51
N ALA A 188 -18.05 -7.28 3.19
CA ALA A 188 -16.68 -7.11 2.69
C ALA A 188 -15.80 -8.25 3.23
N LEU A 189 -14.78 -8.64 2.47
CA LEU A 189 -13.72 -9.53 2.93
C LEU A 189 -12.56 -8.71 3.48
N LEU A 190 -11.74 -9.35 4.33
CA LEU A 190 -10.46 -8.79 4.76
C LEU A 190 -9.35 -9.67 4.18
N GLY A 191 -8.59 -9.12 3.25
CA GLY A 191 -7.36 -9.73 2.78
C GLY A 191 -6.21 -9.48 3.74
N VAL A 192 -5.35 -10.48 3.92
CA VAL A 192 -4.02 -10.34 4.49
C VAL A 192 -2.99 -10.70 3.43
N SER A 193 -1.92 -9.92 3.35
CA SER A 193 -0.75 -10.28 2.54
C SER A 193 0.50 -10.23 3.39
N VAL A 194 1.33 -11.27 3.29
CA VAL A 194 2.62 -11.32 3.95
C VAL A 194 3.69 -11.60 2.90
N TRP A 195 4.68 -10.73 2.82
CA TRP A 195 5.81 -10.86 1.91
C TRP A 195 7.09 -11.04 2.71
N LYS A 196 7.71 -12.22 2.57
CA LYS A 196 8.95 -12.61 3.25
C LYS A 196 9.78 -13.49 2.32
N ASP A 197 11.11 -13.30 2.29
CA ASP A 197 12.06 -14.16 1.56
C ASP A 197 11.69 -14.42 0.08
N ASN A 198 11.22 -13.39 -0.64
CA ASN A 198 10.72 -13.46 -2.03
C ASN A 198 9.45 -14.28 -2.25
N VAL A 199 8.70 -14.62 -1.20
CA VAL A 199 7.39 -15.25 -1.30
C VAL A 199 6.32 -14.28 -0.79
N LEU A 200 5.31 -14.02 -1.61
CA LEU A 200 4.12 -13.26 -1.27
C LEU A 200 2.94 -14.21 -1.05
N TYR A 201 2.52 -14.35 0.19
CA TYR A 201 1.31 -15.06 0.58
C TYR A 201 0.14 -14.07 0.59
N MET A 202 -1.01 -14.49 0.06
CA MET A 202 -2.23 -13.67 0.03
C MET A 202 -3.42 -14.52 0.40
N GLU A 203 -4.25 -14.06 1.33
CA GLU A 203 -5.32 -14.91 1.86
C GLU A 203 -6.44 -14.11 2.51
N ASN A 204 -7.59 -14.77 2.73
CA ASN A 204 -8.64 -14.23 3.57
C ASN A 204 -8.26 -14.34 5.05
N ALA A 205 -8.24 -13.21 5.75
CA ALA A 205 -7.89 -13.11 7.16
C ALA A 205 -8.88 -13.86 8.08
N SER A 206 -10.10 -14.20 7.62
CA SER A 206 -11.07 -14.96 8.40
C SER A 206 -10.61 -16.36 8.79
N LYS A 207 -9.58 -16.89 8.13
CA LYS A 207 -8.94 -18.16 8.50
C LYS A 207 -8.11 -18.08 9.78
N TYR A 208 -7.75 -16.87 10.20
CA TYR A 208 -6.85 -16.63 11.33
C TYR A 208 -7.51 -15.90 12.49
N MET A 209 -8.47 -15.04 12.20
CA MET A 209 -9.08 -14.14 13.19
C MET A 209 -10.51 -13.77 12.82
N ASP A 210 -11.27 -13.30 13.81
CA ASP A 210 -12.58 -12.69 13.54
C ASP A 210 -12.40 -11.37 12.78
N ILE A 211 -12.87 -11.33 11.54
CA ILE A 211 -12.76 -10.15 10.67
C ILE A 211 -13.92 -9.18 10.82
N THR A 212 -14.98 -9.55 11.53
CA THR A 212 -16.22 -8.76 11.67
C THR A 212 -15.95 -7.31 12.09
N PRO A 213 -15.07 -7.03 13.07
CA PRO A 213 -14.81 -5.65 13.49
C PRO A 213 -14.11 -4.80 12.42
N PHE A 214 -13.35 -5.41 11.49
CA PHE A 214 -12.65 -4.71 10.41
C PHE A 214 -13.59 -4.30 9.28
N VAL A 215 -14.48 -5.21 8.89
CA VAL A 215 -15.30 -5.09 7.69
C VAL A 215 -16.69 -4.51 7.93
N SER A 216 -17.13 -4.44 9.20
CA SER A 216 -18.44 -3.89 9.55
C SER A 216 -18.58 -2.43 9.09
N GLY A 217 -19.70 -2.14 8.42
CA GLY A 217 -19.99 -0.81 7.88
C GLY A 217 -19.18 -0.43 6.63
N LEU A 218 -18.56 -1.39 5.95
CA LEU A 218 -18.11 -1.22 4.57
C LEU A 218 -19.28 -1.50 3.63
N ARG A 219 -19.48 -0.61 2.64
CA ARG A 219 -20.45 -0.72 1.56
C ARG A 219 -19.74 -1.34 0.36
N SER A 220 -20.31 -2.43 -0.16
CA SER A 220 -19.92 -3.06 -1.44
C SER A 220 -20.35 -2.22 -2.62
#